data_AF-A0A124FKZ7-F1
#
_entry.id   AF-A0A124FKZ7-F1
#
_cell.length_a   1.000
_cell.length_b   1.000
_cell.length_c   1.000
_cell.angle_alpha   90.00
_cell.angle_beta   90.00
_cell.angle_gamma   90.00
#
_symmetry.space_group_name_H-M   'P 1'
#
loop_
_entity.id
_entity.type
_entity.pdbx_description
1 polymer ?
#
loop_
_entity_poly.entity_id
_entity_poly.type
_entity_poly.pdbx_seq_one_letter_code
_entity_poly.pdbx_strand_id
1 'polypeptide(L)' 'LMKALFVTTNPIPVKAALNMLGFAVGGLRLPLVEANSEVEEVVKRALVELGLLK' A
#
# COMPACT_ATOMS: atom_id res chain seq x y z
N LEU A 1 6.52 9.07 0.52
CA LEU A 1 6.44 7.69 -0.02
C LEU A 1 7.35 6.67 0.67
N MET A 2 8.68 6.83 0.68
CA MET A 2 9.60 5.78 1.22
C MET A 2 9.22 5.30 2.63
N LYS A 3 8.93 6.21 3.57
CA LYS A 3 8.48 5.82 4.92
C LYS A 3 7.15 5.05 4.91
N ALA A 4 6.19 5.44 4.07
CA ALA A 4 4.88 4.80 3.97
C ALA A 4 4.98 3.37 3.40
N LEU A 5 5.87 3.12 2.44
CA LEU A 5 6.07 1.79 1.87
C LEU A 5 6.79 0.81 2.83
N PHE A 6 7.33 1.31 3.94
CA PHE A 6 8.03 0.53 4.96
C PHE A 6 7.34 0.63 6.33
N VAL A 7 6.07 1.07 6.36
CA VAL A 7 5.28 1.15 7.61
C VAL A 7 5.00 -0.23 8.23
N THR A 8 5.03 -1.28 7.41
CA THR A 8 4.94 -2.68 7.84
C THR A 8 5.75 -3.58 6.90
N THR A 9 5.67 -4.91 7.08
CA THR A 9 6.40 -5.93 6.32
C THR A 9 6.14 -5.82 4.82
N ASN A 10 7.21 -5.75 4.03
CA ASN A 10 7.11 -5.80 2.58
C ASN A 10 6.80 -7.22 2.09
N PRO A 11 6.03 -7.38 0.98
CA PRO A 11 5.53 -6.34 0.07
C PRO A 11 4.11 -5.79 0.38
N ILE A 12 3.62 -5.87 1.62
CA ILE A 12 2.22 -5.50 1.95
C ILE A 12 1.89 -4.04 1.55
N PRO A 13 2.66 -3.01 1.96
CA PRO A 13 2.32 -1.63 1.63
C PRO A 13 2.46 -1.33 0.13
N VAL A 14 3.41 -1.98 -0.53
CA VAL A 14 3.64 -1.83 -1.98
C VAL A 14 2.46 -2.37 -2.77
N LYS A 15 1.96 -3.56 -2.42
CA LYS A 15 0.77 -4.13 -3.07
C LYS A 15 -0.48 -3.30 -2.81
N ALA A 16 -0.66 -2.81 -1.58
CA ALA A 16 -1.77 -1.89 -1.27
C ALA A 16 -1.72 -0.63 -2.13
N ALA A 17 -0.54 0.00 -2.25
CA ALA A 17 -0.34 1.18 -3.10
C ALA A 17 -0.68 0.90 -4.57
N LEU A 18 -0.19 -0.22 -5.11
CA LEU A 18 -0.43 -0.59 -6.50
C LEU A 18 -1.92 -0.89 -6.77
N ASN A 19 -2.60 -1.59 -5.86
CA ASN A 19 -4.05 -1.82 -5.95
C ASN A 19 -4.83 -0.50 -5.92
N MET A 20 -4.48 0.45 -5.04
CA MET A 20 -5.12 1.79 -4.99
C MET A 20 -4.94 2.58 -6.28
N LEU A 21 -3.82 2.42 -6.95
CA LEU A 21 -3.51 3.06 -8.24
C LEU A 21 -4.13 2.29 -9.44
N GLY A 22 -4.88 1.21 -9.19
CA GLY A 22 -5.57 0.44 -10.22
C GLY A 22 -4.72 -0.62 -10.92
N PHE A 23 -3.52 -0.94 -10.41
CA PHE A 23 -2.72 -2.04 -10.94
C PHE A 23 -3.21 -3.39 -10.39
N ALA A 24 -3.42 -4.37 -11.27
CA ALA A 24 -3.77 -5.72 -10.87
C ALA A 24 -2.52 -6.51 -10.40
N VAL A 25 -2.22 -6.48 -9.10
CA VAL A 25 -1.04 -7.15 -8.50
C VAL A 25 -1.35 -8.46 -7.75
N GLY A 26 -2.62 -8.86 -7.76
CA GLY A 26 -3.13 -10.02 -7.03
C GLY A 26 -2.98 -9.90 -5.51
N GLY A 27 -3.47 -10.90 -4.79
CA GLY A 27 -3.37 -10.94 -3.33
C GLY A 27 -1.98 -11.31 -2.80
N LEU A 28 -1.87 -11.34 -1.49
CA LEU A 28 -0.70 -11.86 -0.78
C LEU A 28 -0.82 -13.38 -0.56
N ARG A 29 0.33 -14.02 -0.36
CA ARG A 29 0.39 -15.43 0.07
C ARG A 29 0.74 -15.47 1.54
N LEU A 30 0.11 -16.40 2.26
CA LEU A 30 0.46 -16.67 3.65
C LEU A 30 1.98 -16.96 3.79
N PRO A 31 2.62 -16.51 4.88
CA PRO A 31 2.01 -15.96 6.10
C PRO A 31 1.63 -14.47 6.02
N LEU A 32 1.82 -13.81 4.88
CA LEU A 32 1.46 -12.41 4.71
C LEU A 32 -0.04 -12.23 4.51
N VAL A 33 -0.59 -11.17 5.09
CA VAL A 33 -2.00 -10.78 5.01
C VAL A 33 -2.12 -9.38 4.43
N GLU A 34 -3.30 -9.07 3.90
CA GLU A 34 -3.61 -7.76 3.34
C GLU A 34 -3.40 -6.62 4.35
N ALA A 35 -3.14 -5.42 3.83
CA ALA A 35 -2.97 -4.23 4.66
C ALA A 35 -4.24 -3.98 5.48
N ASN A 36 -4.08 -3.63 6.76
CA ASN A 36 -5.19 -3.15 7.57
C ASN A 36 -5.48 -1.68 7.23
N SER A 37 -6.60 -1.14 7.74
CA SER A 37 -7.02 0.24 7.46
C SER A 37 -5.99 1.30 7.86
N GLU A 38 -5.17 1.04 8.88
CA GLU A 38 -4.15 1.98 9.34
C GLU A 38 -2.96 2.06 8.35
N VAL A 39 -2.50 0.90 7.86
CA VAL A 39 -1.47 0.82 6.79
C VAL A 39 -2.02 1.42 5.49
N GLU A 40 -3.26 1.10 5.13
CA GLU A 40 -3.90 1.66 3.93
C GLU A 40 -3.98 3.18 3.97
N GLU A 41 -4.37 3.77 5.11
CA GLU A 41 -4.47 5.23 5.25
C GLU A 41 -3.10 5.91 5.15
N VAL A 42 -2.05 5.32 5.74
CA VAL A 42 -0.67 5.83 5.62
C VAL A 42 -0.20 5.82 4.17
N VAL A 43 -0.46 4.72 3.44
CA VAL A 43 -0.12 4.60 2.03
C VAL A 43 -0.93 5.58 1.18
N LYS A 44 -2.24 5.64 1.39
CA LYS A 44 -3.16 6.54 0.66
C LYS A 44 -2.74 8.00 0.80
N ARG A 45 -2.48 8.47 2.02
CA ARG A 45 -2.00 9.85 2.26
C ARG A 45 -0.72 10.13 1.50
N ALA A 46 0.25 9.23 1.56
CA ALA A 46 1.52 9.39 0.86
C ALA A 46 1.36 9.40 -0.67
N LEU A 47 0.36 8.71 -1.22
CA LEU A 47 0.05 8.75 -2.65
C LEU A 47 -0.66 10.06 -3.05
N VAL A 48 -1.58 10.56 -2.22
CA VAL A 48 -2.27 11.83 -2.43
C VAL A 48 -1.30 13.01 -2.36
N GLU A 49 -0.39 13.03 -1.38
CA GLU A 49 0.66 14.05 -1.26
C GLU A 49 1.58 14.12 -2.49
N LEU A 50 1.75 12.99 -3.19
CA LEU A 50 2.52 12.90 -4.43
C LEU A 50 1.69 13.19 -5.69
N GLY A 51 0.39 13.41 -5.57
CA GLY A 51 -0.51 13.60 -6.72
C GLY A 51 -0.73 12.34 -7.56
N LEU A 52 -0.43 11.15 -7.03
CA LEU A 52 -0.62 9.87 -7.71
C LEU A 52 -2.04 9.32 -7.54
N LEU A 53 -2.72 9.72 -6.47
CA LEU A 53 -4.08 9.32 -6.14
C LEU A 53 -4.89 10.60 -5.83
N LYS A 54 -6.13 10.67 -6.33
CA LYS A 54 -7.03 11.80 -6.11
C LYS A 54 -7.78 11.71 -4.78
#